data_AF-G5C936-F1
#
_entry.id   AF-G5C936-F1
#
_cell.length_a   1.000
_cell.length_b   1.000
_cell.length_c   1.000
_cell.angle_alpha   90.00
_cell.angle_beta   90.00
_cell.angle_gamma   90.00
#
_symmetry.space_group_name_H-M   'P 1'
#
loop_
_entity.id
_entity.type
_entity.pdbx_description
1 polymer ?
#
loop_
_entity_poly.entity_id
_entity_poly.type
_entity_poly.pdbx_seq_one_letter_code
_entity_poly.pdbx_strand_id
1 'polypeptide(L)'
;MGKQKKARKYATMKQMLSLRDERLEEKDRLKYKKKDPSVLKEGEGPQHPSCLFFQYNTQLGPPYHILVDTNFINFSIKAKLDLVQSMMGCPYAKCIPCITDCVVAEIEKLGQSIE
;
A
#
# COMPACT_ATOMS: atom_id res chain seq x y z
N MET A 1 46.83 -2.73 56.60
CA MET A 1 46.61 -3.67 55.47
C MET A 1 45.25 -3.38 54.82
N GLY A 2 45.20 -2.50 53.81
CA GLY A 2 43.94 -2.15 53.12
C GLY A 2 43.56 -3.22 52.09
N LYS A 3 42.34 -3.79 52.17
CA LYS A 3 41.87 -4.81 51.21
C LYS A 3 41.71 -4.22 49.80
N GLN A 4 42.28 -4.89 48.79
CA GLN A 4 42.14 -4.49 47.38
C GLN A 4 40.67 -4.53 46.92
N LYS A 5 40.23 -3.46 46.26
CA LYS A 5 38.89 -3.35 45.67
C LYS A 5 38.81 -4.18 44.40
N LYS A 6 37.71 -4.93 44.21
CA LYS A 6 37.46 -5.71 42.99
C LYS A 6 37.33 -4.77 41.78
N ALA A 7 38.05 -5.08 40.71
CA ALA A 7 38.00 -4.32 39.47
C ALA A 7 36.61 -4.41 38.83
N ARG A 8 36.13 -3.29 38.27
CA ARG A 8 34.86 -3.23 37.55
C ARG A 8 34.99 -3.92 36.18
N LYS A 9 33.94 -4.65 35.77
CA LYS A 9 33.83 -5.23 34.43
C LYS A 9 33.39 -4.14 33.45
N TYR A 10 34.07 -4.03 32.32
CA TYR A 10 33.71 -3.13 31.22
C TYR A 10 32.70 -3.82 30.27
N ALA A 11 31.88 -3.02 29.58
CA ALA A 11 30.82 -3.48 28.67
C ALA A 11 29.67 -4.32 29.30
N THR A 12 29.29 -4.01 30.54
CA THR A 12 28.08 -4.60 31.14
C THR A 12 26.83 -3.97 30.53
N MET A 13 26.13 -4.69 29.67
CA MET A 13 24.82 -4.30 29.14
C MET A 13 23.70 -4.68 30.13
N LYS A 14 22.56 -3.99 30.05
CA LYS A 14 21.33 -4.39 30.76
C LYS A 14 20.92 -5.78 30.25
N GLN A 15 20.62 -6.72 31.15
CA GLN A 15 20.17 -8.06 30.75
C GLN A 15 18.87 -7.94 29.94
N MET A 16 18.92 -8.40 28.69
CA MET A 16 17.77 -8.53 27.81
C MET A 16 17.30 -9.98 27.78
N LEU A 17 16.00 -10.20 27.57
CA LEU A 17 15.42 -11.54 27.46
C LEU A 17 15.97 -12.23 26.20
N SER A 18 16.49 -13.43 26.37
CA SER A 18 17.01 -14.24 25.26
C SER A 18 15.86 -14.85 24.48
N LEU A 19 16.01 -14.96 23.15
CA LEU A 19 15.07 -15.69 22.28
C LEU A 19 14.99 -17.20 22.59
N ARG A 20 15.88 -17.70 23.46
CA ARG A 20 15.93 -19.09 23.92
C ARG A 20 15.33 -19.29 25.31
N ASP A 21 14.90 -18.23 25.98
CA ASP A 21 14.36 -18.30 27.34
C ASP A 21 13.09 -19.17 27.37
N GLU A 22 13.01 -20.11 28.29
CA GLU A 22 11.92 -21.08 28.42
C GLU A 22 10.55 -20.42 28.69
N ARG A 23 10.56 -19.20 29.24
CA ARG A 23 9.35 -18.39 29.49
C ARG A 23 8.77 -17.74 28.23
N LEU A 24 9.45 -17.79 27.09
CA LEU A 24 8.98 -17.22 25.83
C LEU A 24 7.99 -18.17 25.15
N GLU A 25 6.80 -17.68 24.80
CA GLU A 25 5.81 -18.46 24.04
C GLU A 25 6.34 -18.84 22.66
N GLU A 26 5.95 -20.01 22.15
CA GLU A 26 6.44 -20.53 20.87
C GLU A 26 6.10 -19.62 19.67
N LYS A 27 5.01 -18.85 19.78
CA LYS A 27 4.59 -17.83 18.80
C LYS A 27 5.64 -16.73 18.62
N ASP A 28 6.32 -16.34 19.70
CA ASP A 28 7.38 -15.32 19.67
C ASP A 28 8.74 -15.90 19.25
N ARG A 29 8.91 -17.23 19.34
CA ARG A 29 10.10 -17.96 18.85
C ARG A 29 10.07 -18.16 17.34
N LEU A 30 8.89 -18.24 16.74
CA LEU A 30 8.66 -18.54 15.33
C LEU A 30 8.91 -17.34 14.40
N LYS A 31 10.04 -16.65 14.56
CA LYS A 31 10.54 -15.79 13.48
C LYS A 31 11.41 -16.62 12.53
N TYR A 32 10.78 -16.96 11.39
CA TYR A 32 11.39 -17.51 10.18
C TYR A 32 12.04 -18.91 10.32
N LYS A 33 11.23 -19.97 10.26
CA LYS A 33 11.71 -21.19 9.61
C LYS A 33 11.87 -20.87 8.13
N LYS A 34 13.11 -20.83 7.63
CA LYS A 34 13.38 -20.80 6.18
C LYS A 34 12.72 -22.05 5.58
N LYS A 35 11.70 -21.87 4.75
CA LYS A 35 11.07 -22.97 4.00
C LYS A 35 12.14 -23.67 3.17
N ASP A 36 12.08 -25.00 3.12
CA ASP A 36 13.07 -25.86 2.47
C ASP A 36 13.32 -25.45 1.00
N PRO A 37 14.60 -25.41 0.54
CA PRO A 37 14.94 -25.01 -0.81
C PRO A 37 14.56 -26.03 -1.90
N SER A 38 13.99 -27.19 -1.53
CA SER A 38 13.66 -28.31 -2.42
C SER A 38 12.25 -28.28 -3.02
N VAL A 39 11.37 -27.39 -2.53
CA VAL A 39 10.08 -27.14 -3.19
C VAL A 39 10.35 -26.15 -4.31
N LEU A 40 10.16 -26.58 -5.56
CA LEU A 40 10.13 -25.70 -6.74
C LEU A 40 9.27 -24.48 -6.39
N LYS A 41 9.92 -23.34 -6.17
CA LYS A 41 9.22 -22.06 -6.11
C LYS A 41 8.76 -21.80 -7.52
N GLU A 42 7.52 -22.12 -7.81
CA GLU A 42 6.85 -21.57 -8.98
C GLU A 42 6.97 -20.05 -8.86
N GLY A 43 7.90 -19.49 -9.63
CA GLY A 43 8.07 -18.06 -9.71
C GLY A 43 6.88 -17.54 -10.47
N GLU A 44 5.86 -17.07 -9.74
CA GLU A 44 4.79 -16.25 -10.32
C GLU A 44 5.43 -14.92 -10.77
N GLY A 45 6.05 -14.96 -11.95
CA GLY A 45 6.49 -13.76 -12.63
C GLY A 45 5.26 -13.01 -13.13
N PRO A 46 5.14 -11.70 -12.90
CA PRO A 46 4.01 -10.94 -13.42
C PRO A 46 4.02 -11.02 -14.95
N GLN A 47 2.97 -11.62 -15.53
CA GLN A 47 2.80 -11.68 -16.97
C GLN A 47 2.46 -10.28 -17.50
N HIS A 48 3.12 -9.87 -18.58
CA HIS A 48 2.79 -8.61 -19.24
C HIS A 48 1.42 -8.73 -19.92
N PRO A 49 0.53 -7.73 -19.78
CA PRO A 49 -0.79 -7.80 -20.37
C PRO A 49 -0.71 -7.73 -21.91
N SER A 50 -1.55 -8.50 -22.60
CA SER A 50 -1.57 -8.59 -24.06
C SER A 50 -2.03 -7.32 -24.79
N CYS A 51 -2.58 -6.35 -24.06
CA CYS A 51 -3.07 -5.08 -24.58
C CYS A 51 -1.98 -4.02 -24.79
N LEU A 52 -0.77 -4.26 -24.29
CA LEU A 52 0.33 -3.31 -24.35
C LEU A 52 1.27 -3.64 -25.52
N PHE A 53 1.42 -2.71 -26.45
CA PHE A 53 2.53 -2.66 -27.38
C PHE A 53 3.64 -1.81 -26.77
N PHE A 54 4.65 -2.45 -26.19
CA PHE A 54 5.62 -1.80 -25.28
C PHE A 54 4.89 -1.09 -24.11
N GLN A 55 4.79 0.24 -24.16
CA GLN A 55 4.07 1.06 -23.17
C GLN A 55 2.75 1.61 -23.70
N TYR A 56 2.46 1.40 -24.99
CA TYR A 56 1.24 1.90 -25.63
C TYR A 56 0.09 0.91 -25.46
N ASN A 57 -1.00 1.35 -24.84
CA ASN A 57 -2.20 0.53 -24.69
C ASN A 57 -3.12 0.70 -25.89
N THR A 58 -3.26 -0.35 -26.70
CA THR A 58 -4.09 -0.34 -27.92
C THR A 58 -5.59 -0.42 -27.62
N GLN A 59 -5.99 -0.77 -26.39
CA GLN A 59 -7.39 -0.89 -25.98
C GLN A 59 -8.00 0.44 -25.52
N LEU A 60 -7.20 1.48 -25.33
CA LEU A 60 -7.69 2.80 -24.95
C LEU A 60 -8.30 3.50 -26.18
N GLY A 61 -9.60 3.30 -26.37
CA GLY A 61 -10.40 4.00 -27.37
C GLY A 61 -11.74 4.47 -26.80
N PRO A 62 -12.48 5.33 -27.52
CA PRO A 62 -13.83 5.73 -27.11
C PRO A 62 -14.80 4.52 -27.12
N PRO A 63 -15.71 4.38 -26.13
CA PRO A 63 -15.89 5.25 -24.97
C PRO A 63 -14.82 5.01 -23.89
N TYR A 64 -14.23 6.10 -23.38
CA TYR A 64 -13.23 6.01 -22.32
C TYR A 64 -13.90 5.76 -20.97
N HIS A 65 -13.50 4.70 -20.29
CA HIS A 65 -13.89 4.43 -18.91
C HIS A 65 -12.85 5.04 -17.96
N ILE A 66 -13.25 6.08 -17.21
CA ILE A 66 -12.32 6.83 -16.36
C ILE A 66 -12.68 6.59 -14.90
N LEU A 67 -11.76 6.00 -14.13
CA LEU A 67 -11.90 5.87 -12.69
C LEU A 67 -11.72 7.23 -12.02
N VAL A 68 -12.66 7.60 -11.15
CA VAL A 68 -12.67 8.88 -10.45
C VAL A 68 -12.37 8.67 -8.98
N ASP A 69 -11.47 9.48 -8.44
CA ASP A 69 -11.09 9.51 -7.02
C ASP A 69 -11.81 10.62 -6.24
N THR A 70 -11.86 10.51 -4.92
CA THR A 70 -12.48 11.49 -4.02
C THR A 70 -11.85 12.87 -4.14
N ASN A 71 -10.52 12.92 -4.23
CA ASN A 71 -9.79 14.18 -4.41
C ASN A 71 -10.16 14.87 -5.73
N PHE A 72 -10.31 14.10 -6.81
CA PHE A 72 -10.70 14.66 -8.10
C PHE A 72 -12.07 15.31 -8.03
N ILE A 73 -13.05 14.64 -7.41
CA ILE A 73 -14.40 15.18 -7.19
C ILE A 73 -14.34 16.46 -6.36
N ASN A 74 -13.56 16.46 -5.26
CA ASN A 74 -13.40 17.63 -4.40
C ASN A 74 -12.78 18.83 -5.14
N PHE A 75 -11.79 18.60 -6.00
CA PHE A 75 -11.19 19.65 -6.81
C PHE A 75 -12.13 20.15 -7.91
N SER A 76 -12.87 19.25 -8.57
CA SER A 76 -13.87 19.62 -9.58
C SER A 76 -14.97 20.51 -8.98
N ILE A 77 -15.45 20.20 -7.77
CA ILE A 77 -16.45 21.02 -7.06
C ILE A 77 -15.87 22.40 -6.72
N LYS A 78 -14.66 22.46 -6.16
CA LYS A 78 -13.98 23.75 -5.84
C LYS A 78 -13.78 24.62 -7.08
N ALA A 79 -13.44 24.00 -8.20
CA ALA A 79 -13.23 24.67 -9.49
C ALA A 79 -14.53 24.98 -10.24
N LYS A 80 -15.70 24.54 -9.74
CA LYS A 80 -17.01 24.67 -10.38
C LYS A 80 -17.05 24.06 -11.80
N LEU A 81 -16.35 22.94 -11.98
CA LEU A 81 -16.32 22.22 -13.25
C LEU A 81 -17.35 21.09 -13.23
N ASP A 82 -18.19 21.02 -14.27
CA ASP A 82 -19.00 19.83 -14.49
C ASP A 82 -18.09 18.67 -14.93
N LEU A 83 -18.15 17.57 -14.19
CA LEU A 83 -17.23 16.45 -14.34
C LEU A 83 -17.39 15.77 -15.69
N VAL A 84 -18.62 15.50 -16.12
CA VAL A 84 -18.89 14.79 -17.37
C VAL A 84 -18.53 15.65 -18.59
N GLN A 85 -18.97 16.91 -18.62
CA GLN A 85 -18.67 17.81 -19.73
C GLN A 85 -17.18 18.11 -19.85
N SER A 86 -16.51 18.36 -18.72
CA SER A 86 -15.07 18.64 -18.70
C SER A 86 -14.24 17.42 -19.11
N MET A 87 -14.68 16.21 -18.73
CA MET A 87 -14.06 14.96 -19.18
C MET A 87 -14.22 14.70 -20.66
N MET A 88 -15.35 15.09 -21.28
CA MET A 88 -15.51 14.98 -22.75
C MET A 88 -14.67 16.02 -23.50
N GLY A 89 -14.51 17.23 -22.93
CA GLY A 89 -13.77 18.32 -23.55
C GLY A 89 -12.25 18.14 -23.61
N CYS A 90 -11.67 17.25 -22.79
CA CYS A 90 -10.22 17.03 -22.76
C CYS A 90 -9.71 16.08 -23.86
N PRO A 91 -10.24 14.84 -24.01
CA PRO A 91 -9.89 13.92 -25.09
C PRO A 91 -10.77 14.08 -26.34
N TYR A 92 -11.75 14.99 -26.34
CA TYR A 92 -12.73 15.20 -27.42
C TYR A 92 -13.46 13.91 -27.82
N ALA A 93 -13.84 13.10 -26.82
CA ALA A 93 -14.44 11.80 -27.02
C ALA A 93 -15.50 11.51 -25.94
N LYS A 94 -16.31 10.47 -26.16
CA LYS A 94 -17.28 10.01 -25.15
C LYS A 94 -16.53 9.42 -23.95
N CYS A 95 -16.78 9.98 -22.77
CA CYS A 95 -16.21 9.53 -21.51
C CYS A 95 -17.32 9.05 -20.56
N ILE A 96 -17.05 7.95 -19.85
CA ILE A 96 -17.93 7.37 -18.85
C ILE A 96 -17.15 7.39 -17.52
N PRO A 97 -17.51 8.27 -16.57
CA PRO A 97 -16.90 8.25 -15.25
C PRO A 97 -17.37 7.02 -14.48
N CYS A 98 -16.43 6.30 -13.88
CA CYS A 98 -16.65 5.13 -13.04
C CYS A 98 -16.24 5.49 -11.61
N ILE A 99 -17.21 5.49 -10.70
CA ILE A 99 -16.97 5.71 -9.27
C ILE A 99 -17.06 4.35 -8.58
N THR A 100 -16.04 4.01 -7.79
CA THR A 100 -15.99 2.76 -7.04
C THR A 100 -16.62 2.92 -5.65
N ASP A 101 -17.10 1.83 -5.07
CA ASP A 101 -17.74 1.83 -3.75
C ASP A 101 -16.81 2.38 -2.65
N CYS A 102 -15.50 2.18 -2.75
CA CYS A 102 -14.54 2.75 -1.81
C CYS A 102 -14.51 4.29 -1.87
N VAL A 103 -14.62 4.88 -3.05
CA VAL A 103 -14.63 6.33 -3.26
C VAL A 103 -15.95 6.92 -2.74
N VAL A 104 -17.08 6.23 -2.98
CA VAL A 104 -18.37 6.62 -2.39
C VAL A 104 -18.29 6.59 -0.85
N ALA A 105 -17.78 5.50 -0.28
CA ALA A 105 -17.64 5.34 1.16
C ALA A 105 -16.68 6.38 1.79
N GLU A 106 -15.62 6.78 1.08
CA GLU A 106 -14.73 7.85 1.52
C GLU A 106 -15.46 9.21 1.53
N ILE A 107 -16.24 9.53 0.49
CA ILE A 107 -17.02 10.78 0.44
C ILE A 107 -18.06 10.82 1.57
N GLU A 108 -18.76 9.72 1.82
CA GLU A 108 -19.72 9.60 2.93
C GLU A 108 -19.06 9.78 4.30
N LYS A 109 -17.86 9.22 4.50
CA LYS A 109 -17.09 9.41 5.74
C LYS A 109 -16.59 10.83 5.95
N LEU A 110 -16.27 11.53 4.87
CA LEU A 110 -15.88 12.94 4.91
C LEU A 110 -17.08 13.87 5.15
N GLY A 111 -18.31 13.37 4.99
CA GLY A 111 -19.57 14.12 4.98
C GLY A 111 -20.09 14.68 6.32
N GLN A 112 -19.23 15.18 7.21
CA GLN A 112 -19.65 15.94 8.41
C GLN A 112 -18.85 17.24 8.66
N SER A 113 -17.93 17.66 7.79
CA SER A 113 -17.13 18.88 7.95
C SER A 113 -17.25 19.90 6.81
N ILE A 114 -18.30 19.80 6.00
CA ILE A 114 -18.67 20.86 5.05
C ILE A 114 -19.56 21.86 5.81
N GLU A 115 -18.91 22.77 6.55
CA GLU A 115 -19.47 24.06 6.99
C GLU A 115 -19.03 25.16 6.01
#